data_AF-A0A392Q3L5-F1
#
_entry.id   AF-A0A392Q3L5-F1
#
_cell.length_a   1.000
_cell.length_b   1.000
_cell.length_c   1.000
_cell.angle_alpha   90.00
_cell.angle_beta   90.00
_cell.angle_gamma   90.00
#
_symmetry.space_group_name_H-M   'P 1'
#
loop_
_entity.id
_entity.type
_entity.pdbx_description
1 polymer ?
#
loop_
_entity_poly.entity_id
_entity_poly.type
_entity_poly.pdbx_seq_one_letter_code
_entity_poly.pdbx_strand_id
1 'polypeptide(L)'
;YQKSIDIYEEIARQSLNNNLLKYGVKGHLLNAGICQLCKGDVVAINNALEKYQELDPTFSGTREYKLLADVAAAVDEEDVVKFTDVVKDFDSMTPL
;
A
#
# COMPACT_ATOMS: atom_id res chain seq x y z
N TYR A 1 10.60 -10.23 2.90
CA TYR A 1 9.86 -9.04 2.39
C TYR A 1 10.75 -7.97 1.77
N GLN A 2 11.89 -7.58 2.35
CA GLN A 2 12.69 -6.43 1.87
C GLN A 2 12.98 -6.42 0.36
N LYS A 3 13.52 -7.52 -0.21
CA LYS A 3 13.81 -7.61 -1.64
C LYS A 3 12.60 -7.31 -2.54
N SER A 4 11.41 -7.76 -2.14
CA SER A 4 10.17 -7.51 -2.90
C SER A 4 9.73 -6.05 -2.80
N ILE A 5 9.87 -5.44 -1.62
CA ILE A 5 9.59 -4.02 -1.39
C ILE A 5 10.45 -3.18 -2.34
N ASP A 6 11.77 -3.42 -2.34
CA ASP A 6 12.71 -2.65 -3.16
C ASP A 6 12.35 -2.75 -4.66
N ILE A 7 12.01 -3.94 -5.14
CA ILE A 7 11.60 -4.17 -6.53
C ILE A 7 10.31 -3.41 -6.87
N TYR A 8 9.28 -3.50 -6.02
CA TYR A 8 8.01 -2.82 -6.29
C TYR A 8 8.13 -1.29 -6.22
N GLU A 9 8.89 -0.76 -5.26
CA GLU A 9 9.15 0.68 -5.16
C GLU A 9 9.93 1.19 -6.38
N GLU A 10 10.92 0.43 -6.86
CA GLU A 10 11.67 0.77 -8.07
C GLU A 10 10.78 0.79 -9.31
N ILE A 11 9.95 -0.23 -9.51
CA ILE A 11 9.00 -0.30 -10.64
C ILE A 11 7.98 0.83 -10.57
N ALA A 12 7.47 1.15 -9.38
CA ALA A 12 6.54 2.26 -9.17
C ALA A 12 7.16 3.60 -9.59
N ARG A 13 8.39 3.86 -9.16
CA ARG A 13 9.15 5.07 -9.49
C ARG A 13 9.43 5.18 -10.99
N GLN A 14 9.80 4.08 -11.64
CA GLN A 14 10.04 4.05 -13.08
C GLN A 14 8.73 4.27 -13.86
N SER A 15 7.62 3.69 -13.40
CA SER A 15 6.32 3.75 -14.06
C SER A 15 5.68 5.13 -14.04
N LEU A 16 5.97 5.97 -13.04
CA LEU A 16 5.50 7.36 -13.00
C LEU A 16 6.05 8.22 -14.14
N ASN A 17 7.26 7.93 -14.59
CA ASN A 17 7.88 8.63 -15.71
C ASN A 17 7.38 8.13 -17.08
N ASN A 18 6.51 7.11 -17.11
CA ASN A 18 5.98 6.52 -18.32
C ASN A 18 4.45 6.62 -18.38
N ASN A 19 3.94 7.45 -19.30
CA ASN A 19 2.49 7.70 -19.46
C ASN A 19 1.65 6.45 -19.77
N LEU A 20 2.24 5.37 -20.29
CA LEU A 20 1.55 4.10 -20.53
C LEU A 20 1.44 3.25 -19.27
N LEU A 21 2.45 3.32 -18.38
CA LEU A 21 2.56 2.48 -17.18
C LEU A 21 2.04 3.17 -15.91
N LYS A 22 1.82 4.48 -15.94
CA LYS A 22 1.37 5.27 -14.77
C LYS A 22 0.13 4.73 -14.07
N TYR A 23 -0.78 4.06 -14.79
CA TYR A 23 -2.00 3.50 -14.20
C TYR A 23 -1.72 2.28 -13.30
N GLY A 24 -0.58 1.61 -13.46
CA GLY A 24 -0.15 0.48 -12.62
C GLY A 24 0.58 0.88 -11.34
N VAL A 25 0.99 2.15 -11.20
CA VAL A 25 1.81 2.63 -10.08
C VAL A 25 1.17 2.30 -8.73
N LYS A 26 -0.12 2.60 -8.56
CA LYS A 26 -0.87 2.29 -7.33
C LYS A 26 -0.86 0.81 -6.95
N GLY A 27 -0.86 -0.09 -7.94
CA GLY A 27 -0.78 -1.53 -7.70
C GLY A 27 0.61 -1.97 -7.24
N HIS A 28 1.67 -1.36 -7.79
CA HIS A 28 3.03 -1.59 -7.30
C HIS A 28 3.22 -1.06 -5.86
N LEU A 29 2.72 0.14 -5.57
CA LEU A 29 2.76 0.71 -4.22
C LEU A 29 1.93 -0.11 -3.22
N LEU A 30 0.78 -0.63 -3.63
CA LEU A 30 -0.01 -1.57 -2.82
C LEU A 30 0.81 -2.82 -2.46
N ASN A 31 1.43 -3.47 -3.46
CA ASN A 31 2.22 -4.68 -3.22
C ASN A 31 3.43 -4.42 -2.32
N ALA A 32 4.10 -3.28 -2.49
CA ALA A 32 5.18 -2.85 -1.60
C ALA A 32 4.68 -2.62 -0.17
N GLY A 33 3.55 -1.91 -0.02
CA GLY A 33 2.90 -1.66 1.27
C GLY A 33 2.46 -2.92 1.99
N ILE A 34 1.88 -3.90 1.29
CA ILE A 34 1.52 -5.20 1.89
C ILE A 34 2.78 -5.91 2.41
N CYS A 35 3.88 -5.88 1.66
CA CYS A 35 5.14 -6.44 2.12
C CYS A 35 5.70 -5.73 3.36
N GLN A 36 5.50 -4.41 3.49
CA GLN A 36 5.84 -3.65 4.70
C GLN A 36 4.97 -4.08 5.89
N LEU A 37 3.66 -4.20 5.69
CA LEU A 37 2.72 -4.69 6.71
C LEU A 37 3.11 -6.08 7.24
N CYS A 38 3.54 -7.00 6.37
CA CYS A 38 3.99 -8.34 6.77
C CYS A 38 5.26 -8.36 7.63
N LYS A 39 6.02 -7.24 7.71
CA LYS A 39 7.15 -7.13 8.63
C LYS A 39 6.71 -6.86 10.07
N GLY A 40 5.44 -6.51 10.30
CA GLY A 40 4.89 -6.24 11.64
C GLY A 40 5.43 -4.97 12.30
N ASP A 41 6.00 -4.06 11.51
CA ASP A 41 6.55 -2.79 11.98
C ASP A 41 5.66 -1.64 11.51
N VAL A 42 4.82 -1.15 12.42
CA VAL A 42 3.85 -0.07 12.16
C VAL A 42 4.55 1.24 11.80
N VAL A 43 5.71 1.52 12.40
CA VAL A 43 6.50 2.72 12.08
C VAL A 43 7.05 2.62 10.66
N ALA A 44 7.53 1.45 10.24
CA ALA A 44 8.03 1.24 8.89
C ALA A 44 6.95 1.41 7.82
N ILE A 45 5.72 0.90 8.02
CA ILE A 45 4.62 1.10 7.05
C ILE A 45 4.17 2.56 7.01
N ASN A 46 4.08 3.26 8.14
CA ASN A 46 3.71 4.68 8.15
C ASN A 46 4.74 5.54 7.41
N ASN A 47 6.03 5.31 7.64
CA ASN A 47 7.10 5.96 6.89
C ASN A 47 7.05 5.63 5.39
N ALA A 48 6.67 4.39 5.02
CA ALA A 48 6.50 4.00 3.63
C ALA A 48 5.31 4.72 2.99
N LEU A 49 4.18 4.84 3.69
CA LEU A 49 3.00 5.56 3.22
C LEU A 49 3.27 7.05 2.98
N GLU A 50 4.08 7.69 3.82
CA GLU A 50 4.54 9.06 3.58
C GLU A 50 5.38 9.15 2.30
N LYS A 51 6.37 8.26 2.15
CA LYS A 51 7.21 8.20 0.94
C LYS A 51 6.40 7.95 -0.33
N TYR A 52 5.36 7.12 -0.26
CA TYR A 52 4.50 6.83 -1.41
C TYR A 52 3.67 8.04 -1.81
N GLN A 53 3.23 8.86 -0.85
CA GLN A 53 2.54 10.13 -1.13
C GLN A 53 3.48 11.19 -1.73
N GLU A 54 4.74 11.24 -1.29
CA GLU A 54 5.75 12.11 -1.92
C GLU A 54 6.05 11.68 -3.36
N LEU A 55 6.05 10.37 -3.60
CA LEU A 55 6.30 9.78 -4.92
C LEU A 55 5.12 9.99 -5.88
N ASP A 56 3.89 9.78 -5.41
CA ASP A 56 2.65 10.03 -6.15
C ASP A 56 1.64 10.75 -5.23
N PRO A 57 1.47 12.09 -5.38
CA PRO A 57 0.54 12.86 -4.58
C PRO A 57 -0.91 12.41 -4.68
N THR A 58 -1.28 11.69 -5.76
CA THR A 58 -2.64 11.17 -5.94
C THR A 58 -2.88 9.89 -5.15
N PHE A 59 -1.82 9.23 -4.67
CA PHE A 59 -1.91 7.94 -3.99
C PHE A 59 -2.75 8.01 -2.71
N SER A 60 -2.67 9.10 -1.95
CA SER A 60 -3.48 9.32 -0.74
C SER A 60 -5.01 9.24 -0.97
N GLY A 61 -5.47 9.57 -2.18
CA GLY A 61 -6.87 9.48 -2.58
C GLY A 61 -7.28 8.10 -3.11
N THR A 62 -6.37 7.14 -3.17
CA THR A 62 -6.62 5.81 -3.73
C THR A 62 -7.16 4.83 -2.68
N ARG A 63 -7.81 3.78 -3.16
CA ARG A 63 -8.35 2.72 -2.29
C ARG A 63 -7.21 1.86 -1.73
N GLU A 64 -6.13 1.74 -2.50
CA GLU A 64 -4.89 1.07 -2.15
C GLU A 64 -4.21 1.72 -0.94
N TYR A 65 -4.10 3.05 -0.93
CA TYR A 65 -3.60 3.79 0.24
C TYR A 65 -4.49 3.57 1.47
N LYS A 66 -5.81 3.74 1.30
CA LYS A 66 -6.76 3.56 2.39
C LYS A 66 -6.65 2.17 3.01
N LEU A 67 -6.59 1.12 2.19
CA LEU A 67 -6.41 -0.25 2.66
C LEU A 67 -5.13 -0.38 3.52
N LEU A 68 -4.00 0.12 3.02
CA LEU A 68 -2.73 0.01 3.75
C LEU A 68 -2.74 0.76 5.08
N ALA A 69 -3.31 1.97 5.12
CA ALA A 69 -3.41 2.78 6.32
C ALA A 69 -4.35 2.15 7.36
N ASP A 70 -5.54 1.71 6.93
CA ASP A 70 -6.53 1.11 7.81
C ASP A 70 -6.06 -0.25 8.36
N VAL A 71 -5.36 -1.05 7.54
CA VAL A 71 -4.73 -2.30 7.99
C VAL A 71 -3.58 -2.02 8.96
N ALA A 72 -2.73 -1.02 8.70
CA ALA A 72 -1.65 -0.65 9.62
C ALA A 72 -2.21 -0.28 11.00
N ALA A 73 -3.28 0.52 11.04
CA ALA A 73 -3.96 0.90 12.28
C ALA A 73 -4.60 -0.31 12.99
N ALA A 74 -5.25 -1.21 12.25
CA ALA A 74 -5.84 -2.42 12.85
C ALA A 74 -4.78 -3.36 13.44
N VAL A 75 -3.61 -3.46 12.79
CA VAL A 75 -2.47 -4.24 13.30
C VAL A 75 -1.88 -3.61 14.56
N ASP A 76 -1.73 -2.28 14.61
CA ASP A 76 -1.24 -1.55 15.78
C ASP A 76 -2.18 -1.69 17.00
N GLU A 77 -3.49 -1.68 16.74
CA GLU A 77 -4.54 -1.85 17.75
C GLU A 77 -4.79 -3.33 18.14
N GLU A 78 -4.12 -4.29 17.50
CA GLU A 78 -4.39 -5.74 17.61
C GLU A 78 -5.87 -6.11 17.35
N ASP A 79 -6.58 -5.32 16.54
CA ASP A 79 -8.00 -5.50 16.24
C ASP A 79 -8.21 -6.35 14.98
N VAL A 80 -8.39 -7.65 15.20
CA VAL A 80 -8.66 -8.64 14.15
C VAL A 80 -9.99 -8.41 13.44
N VAL A 81 -10.99 -7.84 14.12
CA VAL A 81 -12.32 -7.58 13.53
C VAL A 81 -12.19 -6.44 12.53
N LYS A 82 -11.59 -5.32 12.95
CA LYS A 82 -11.30 -4.17 12.09
C LYS A 82 -10.46 -4.57 10.88
N PHE A 83 -9.40 -5.37 11.09
CA PHE A 83 -8.60 -5.90 9.99
C PHE A 83 -9.47 -6.65 8.96
N THR A 84 -10.30 -7.57 9.44
CA THR A 84 -11.13 -8.43 8.57
C THR A 84 -12.16 -7.61 7.80
N ASP A 85 -12.80 -6.63 8.44
CA ASP A 85 -13.78 -5.75 7.81
C ASP A 85 -13.13 -4.87 6.74
N VAL A 86 -11.96 -4.29 7.02
CA VAL A 86 -11.21 -3.47 6.06
C VAL A 86 -10.83 -4.27 4.80
N VAL A 87 -10.33 -5.51 4.97
CA VAL A 87 -9.97 -6.37 3.85
C VAL A 87 -11.20 -6.74 3.03
N LYS A 88 -12.31 -7.08 3.69
CA LYS A 88 -13.58 -7.44 3.03
C LYS A 88 -14.16 -6.26 2.24
N ASP A 89 -14.12 -5.06 2.81
CA ASP A 89 -14.58 -3.84 2.14
C ASP A 89 -13.76 -3.56 0.89
N PHE A 90 -12.44 -3.76 0.96
CA PHE A 90 -11.57 -3.59 -0.21
C PHE A 90 -11.90 -4.58 -1.33
N ASP A 91 -12.02 -5.87 -1.00
CA ASP A 91 -12.35 -6.97 -1.93
C ASP A 91 -13.72 -6.78 -2.62
N SER A 92 -14.74 -6.36 -1.86
CA SER A 92 -16.11 -6.22 -2.37
C SER A 92 -16.27 -5.26 -3.56
N MET A 93 -15.40 -4.26 -3.67
CA MET A 93 -15.44 -3.26 -4.73
C MET A 93 -14.26 -3.40 -5.72
N THR A 94 -13.34 -4.33 -5.47
CA THR A 94 -12.24 -4.67 -6.37
C THR A 94 -12.23 -6.20 -6.52
N PRO A 95 -13.16 -6.78 -7.31
CA PRO A 95 -13.16 -8.22 -7.53
C PRO A 95 -11.83 -8.61 -8.17
N LEU A 96 -11.12 -9.54 -7.52
CA LEU A 96 -9.89 -10.16 -8.04
C LEU A 96 -10.14 -10.90 -9.36
#